data_AF-A0ABD7SGW8-F1
#
_entry.id   AF-A0ABD7SGW8-F1
#
_cell.length_a   1.000
_cell.length_b   1.000
_cell.length_c   1.000
_cell.angle_alpha   90.00
_cell.angle_beta   90.00
_cell.angle_gamma   90.00
#
_symmetry.space_group_name_H-M   'P 1'
#
loop_
_entity.id
_entity.type
_entity.pdbx_description
1 polymer ?
#
loop_
_entity_poly.entity_id
_entity_poly.type
_entity_poly.pdbx_seq_one_letter_code
_entity_poly.pdbx_strand_id
1 'polypeptide(L)'
;MTTPINAMRVATAGLDLLHTTRLKLACSLLLAERIDVQLGEWPQYAADVVVLGLDSAGGLAAWQALQGQPVRVLVVSRMPVAGAWIKHGATVRELNEQVRMLLSSPHATPVAEPALLLRHCRGEFGSGVVTLQHAQLQVRVDPIHGCVQLPAGVALAEVIAALDRSGWHAVPDLAGTALPQRLSFEALFFALPEHLRTALPAVEPSRALQLRQWPELSAETSSPAQLLAIAHLHARPWRPQALANACKLPLQTVECLFAAALASGLAQTAEIPVPATQRRPDSGNTRFFSWVARRFGLSLFQAQS
;
A
#
# COMPACT_ATOMS: atom_id res chain seq x y z
N MET A 1 24.29 28.13 -6.72
CA MET A 1 23.73 26.79 -6.46
C MET A 1 23.12 26.79 -5.06
N THR A 2 21.81 27.01 -4.96
CA THR A 2 21.07 27.08 -3.70
C THR A 2 20.57 25.68 -3.34
N THR A 3 21.22 25.06 -2.36
CA THR A 3 20.78 23.80 -1.75
C THR A 3 19.39 23.98 -1.13
N PRO A 4 18.43 23.06 -1.35
CA PRO A 4 17.05 23.24 -0.89
C PRO A 4 16.98 23.28 0.64
N ILE A 5 16.16 24.20 1.16
CA ILE A 5 15.79 24.23 2.58
C ILE A 5 14.65 23.22 2.74
N ASN A 6 14.81 22.27 3.64
CA ASN A 6 13.74 21.31 3.94
C ASN A 6 12.73 22.01 4.84
N ALA A 7 11.53 22.28 4.32
CA ALA A 7 10.42 22.79 5.10
C ALA A 7 9.73 21.64 5.84
N MET A 8 9.61 21.76 7.16
CA MET A 8 9.02 20.75 8.03
C MET A 8 8.00 21.38 8.97
N ARG A 9 6.98 20.62 9.35
CA ARG A 9 5.85 21.09 10.14
C ARG A 9 5.86 20.38 11.48
N VAL A 10 5.87 21.14 12.57
CA VAL A 10 5.81 20.62 13.93
C VAL A 10 4.54 21.14 14.58
N ALA A 11 3.68 20.24 15.06
CA ALA A 11 2.51 20.62 15.84
C ALA A 11 2.72 20.36 17.32
N THR A 12 1.97 21.09 18.15
CA THR A 12 1.97 20.93 19.60
C THR A 12 0.57 20.60 20.11
N ALA A 13 0.48 19.79 21.16
CA ALA A 13 -0.75 19.65 21.93
C ALA A 13 -0.47 19.36 23.40
N GLY A 14 -1.18 20.05 24.30
CA GLY A 14 -1.09 19.81 25.74
C GLY A 14 0.23 20.17 26.41
N LEU A 15 1.11 20.91 25.72
CA LEU A 15 2.33 21.47 26.30
C LEU A 15 1.98 22.71 27.13
N ASP A 16 2.68 22.91 28.25
CA ASP A 16 2.60 24.17 28.98
C ASP A 16 3.37 25.29 28.24
N LEU A 17 3.22 26.53 28.74
CA LEU A 17 3.84 27.71 28.13
C LEU A 17 5.36 27.62 28.09
N LEU A 18 5.98 27.03 29.12
CA LEU A 18 7.43 26.93 29.24
C LEU A 18 7.99 25.94 28.22
N HIS A 19 7.39 24.76 28.09
CA HIS A 19 7.79 23.76 27.10
C HIS A 19 7.50 24.23 25.67
N THR A 20 6.38 24.94 25.45
CA THR A 20 6.07 25.54 24.14
C THR A 20 7.12 26.58 23.74
N THR A 21 7.55 27.42 24.69
CA THR A 21 8.59 28.44 24.44
C THR A 21 9.94 27.78 24.15
N ARG A 22 10.31 26.76 24.92
CA ARG A 22 11.56 26.01 24.70
C ARG A 22 11.57 25.28 23.37
N LEU A 23 10.43 24.72 22.96
CA LEU A 23 10.28 24.07 21.65
C LEU A 23 10.43 25.10 20.51
N LYS A 24 9.81 26.28 20.61
CA LYS A 24 9.98 27.37 19.63
C LYS A 24 11.45 27.76 19.46
N LEU A 25 12.17 27.92 20.56
CA LEU A 25 13.62 28.19 20.52
C LEU A 25 14.40 27.02 19.90
N ALA A 26 14.09 25.79 20.30
CA ALA A 26 14.74 24.59 19.77
C ALA A 26 14.54 24.44 18.26
N CYS A 27 13.33 24.71 17.74
CA CYS A 27 13.03 24.70 16.31
C CYS A 27 13.72 25.84 15.56
N SER A 28 13.82 27.03 16.17
CA SER A 28 14.53 28.17 15.56
C SER A 28 16.03 27.87 15.35
N LEU A 29 16.64 27.05 16.23
CA LEU A 29 18.03 26.62 16.07
C LEU A 29 18.24 25.69 14.86
N LEU A 30 17.19 25.01 14.37
CA LEU A 30 17.28 24.12 13.21
C LEU A 30 17.41 24.89 11.88
N LEU A 31 17.08 26.18 11.87
CA LEU A 31 17.33 27.05 10.71
C LEU A 31 18.83 27.17 10.39
N ALA A 32 19.69 27.14 11.42
CA ALA A 32 21.14 27.12 11.23
C ALA A 32 21.62 25.86 10.48
N GLU A 33 20.84 24.77 10.57
CA GLU A 33 21.08 23.50 9.88
C GLU A 33 20.29 23.39 8.56
N ARG A 34 19.69 24.49 8.07
CA ARG A 34 18.87 24.58 6.83
C ARG A 34 17.58 23.77 6.85
N ILE A 35 17.00 23.59 8.04
CA ILE A 35 15.65 23.04 8.21
C ILE A 35 14.75 24.18 8.65
N ASP A 36 13.75 24.50 7.82
CA ASP A 36 12.74 25.51 8.16
C ASP A 36 11.55 24.83 8.84
N VAL A 37 11.25 25.23 10.07
CA VAL A 37 10.22 24.59 10.88
C VAL A 37 9.04 25.53 11.10
N GLN A 38 7.87 25.12 10.61
CA GLN A 38 6.62 25.80 10.88
C GLN A 38 5.93 25.16 12.08
N LEU A 39 5.57 25.99 13.06
CA LEU A 39 4.91 25.54 14.29
C LEU A 39 3.41 25.83 14.25
N GLY A 40 2.61 24.85 14.66
CA GLY A 40 1.16 24.99 14.80
C GLY A 40 0.59 24.17 15.96
N GLU A 41 -0.73 24.18 16.07
CA GLU A 41 -1.47 23.41 17.08
C GLU A 41 -2.19 22.22 16.44
N TRP A 42 -2.04 21.04 17.03
CA TRP A 42 -2.75 19.83 16.61
C TRP A 42 -4.16 19.82 17.22
N PRO A 43 -5.22 19.34 16.53
CA PRO A 43 -5.24 18.65 15.23
C PRO A 43 -5.44 19.55 14.01
N GLN A 44 -5.58 20.86 14.21
CA GLN A 44 -5.93 21.81 13.15
C GLN A 44 -4.78 22.06 12.17
N TYR A 45 -3.56 21.71 12.58
CA TYR A 45 -2.35 21.88 11.81
C TYR A 45 -1.77 20.52 11.37
N ALA A 46 -1.66 20.31 10.06
CA ALA A 46 -1.01 19.13 9.49
C ALA A 46 0.49 19.18 9.78
N ALA A 47 1.02 18.17 10.48
CA ALA A 47 2.39 18.16 10.96
C ALA A 47 3.12 16.84 10.66
N ASP A 48 4.43 16.95 10.47
CA ASP A 48 5.34 15.82 10.24
C ASP A 48 5.84 15.25 11.58
N VAL A 49 5.87 16.09 12.64
CA VAL A 49 6.13 15.71 14.03
C VAL A 49 5.11 16.40 14.94
N VAL A 50 4.57 15.68 15.92
CA VAL A 50 3.73 16.25 16.99
C VAL A 50 4.45 16.13 18.33
N VAL A 51 4.57 17.25 19.05
CA VAL A 51 5.14 17.28 20.40
C VAL A 51 4.02 17.42 21.43
N LEU A 52 3.93 16.45 22.34
CA LEU A 52 2.82 16.32 23.29
C LEU A 52 3.28 16.51 24.72
N GLY A 53 2.45 17.17 25.54
CA GLY A 53 2.60 17.17 27.01
C GLY A 53 1.56 16.27 27.67
N LEU A 54 1.96 15.12 28.22
CA LEU A 54 1.00 14.18 28.83
C LEU A 54 0.47 14.62 30.20
N ASP A 55 1.05 15.67 30.78
CA ASP A 55 0.61 16.19 32.08
C ASP A 55 -0.72 16.99 31.98
N SER A 56 -1.29 17.14 30.78
CA SER A 56 -2.58 17.80 30.54
C SER A 56 -3.61 16.85 29.91
N ALA A 57 -4.90 17.08 30.20
CA ALA A 57 -6.01 16.32 29.60
C ALA A 57 -6.02 16.42 28.06
N GLY A 58 -5.68 17.60 27.51
CA GLY A 58 -5.57 17.81 26.07
C GLY A 58 -4.45 17.00 25.43
N GLY A 59 -3.29 16.90 26.08
CA GLY A 59 -2.17 16.11 25.59
C GLY A 59 -2.42 14.60 25.69
N LEU A 60 -3.12 14.14 26.73
CA LEU A 60 -3.53 12.73 26.86
C LEU A 60 -4.55 12.34 25.78
N ALA A 61 -5.54 13.18 25.51
CA ALA A 61 -6.50 12.96 24.43
C ALA A 61 -5.81 12.93 23.05
N ALA A 62 -4.88 13.85 22.81
CA ALA A 62 -4.07 13.86 21.59
C ALA A 62 -3.19 12.60 21.46
N TRP A 63 -2.57 12.14 22.55
CA TRP A 63 -1.77 10.92 22.57
C TRP A 63 -2.57 9.68 22.20
N GLN A 64 -3.80 9.55 22.71
CA GLN A 64 -4.71 8.47 22.35
C GLN A 64 -5.15 8.55 20.89
N ALA A 65 -5.49 9.74 20.40
CA ALA A 65 -5.91 9.94 19.02
C ALA A 65 -4.79 9.68 18.00
N LEU A 66 -3.54 9.92 18.39
CA LEU A 66 -2.35 9.69 17.56
C LEU A 66 -1.87 8.22 17.60
N GLN A 67 -2.42 7.37 18.47
CA GLN A 67 -2.11 5.94 18.44
C GLN A 67 -2.54 5.33 17.10
N GLY A 68 -1.58 4.75 16.37
CA GLY A 68 -1.82 4.17 15.05
C GLY A 68 -1.87 5.17 13.90
N GLN A 69 -1.65 6.47 14.16
CA GLN A 69 -1.52 7.46 13.09
C GLN A 69 -0.10 7.49 12.51
N PRO A 70 0.04 7.84 11.22
CA PRO A 70 1.30 7.91 10.49
C PRO A 70 2.22 9.08 10.89
N VAL A 71 2.16 9.54 12.14
CA VAL A 71 2.77 10.80 12.58
C VAL A 71 3.82 10.53 13.65
N ARG A 72 5.00 11.15 13.53
CA ARG A 72 6.05 11.03 14.53
C ARG A 72 5.63 11.79 15.78
N VAL A 73 5.70 11.16 16.94
CA VAL A 73 5.31 11.80 18.20
C VAL A 73 6.48 11.88 19.16
N LEU A 74 6.75 13.07 19.68
CA LEU A 74 7.67 13.31 20.79
C LEU A 74 6.86 13.60 22.04
N VAL A 75 7.04 12.78 23.08
CA VAL A 75 6.31 12.96 24.33
C VAL A 75 7.16 13.65 25.39
N VAL A 76 6.61 14.72 25.98
CA VAL A 76 7.12 15.37 27.18
C VAL A 76 6.28 14.88 28.37
N SER A 77 6.91 14.15 29.28
CA SER A 77 6.23 13.66 30.49
C SER A 77 7.20 13.42 31.64
N ARG A 78 6.66 13.42 32.87
CA ARG A 78 7.44 13.13 34.07
C ARG A 78 7.87 11.66 34.16
N MET A 79 7.02 10.77 33.67
CA MET A 79 7.24 9.32 33.63
C MET A 79 7.67 8.88 32.23
N PRO A 80 8.57 7.88 32.11
CA PRO A 80 8.94 7.34 30.81
C PRO A 80 7.74 6.69 30.13
N VAL A 81 7.65 6.86 28.81
CA VAL A 81 6.64 6.23 27.96
C VAL A 81 7.32 5.51 26.79
N ALA A 82 6.62 4.54 26.20
CA ALA A 82 7.10 3.85 25.02
C ALA A 82 7.20 4.82 23.82
N GLY A 83 8.26 4.69 23.01
CA GLY A 83 8.53 5.56 21.87
C GLY A 83 9.48 6.73 22.19
N ALA A 84 9.45 7.77 21.35
CA ALA A 84 10.29 8.95 21.55
C ALA A 84 9.78 9.81 22.71
N TRP A 85 10.57 9.89 23.77
CA TRP A 85 10.20 10.52 25.03
C TRP A 85 11.32 11.41 25.56
N ILE A 86 10.92 12.51 26.21
CA ILE A 86 11.79 13.36 27.02
C ILE A 86 11.15 13.70 28.36
N LYS A 87 12.02 13.87 29.36
CA LYS A 87 11.62 14.22 30.71
C LYS A 87 10.99 15.61 30.76
N HIS A 88 9.90 15.74 31.52
CA HIS A 88 9.31 17.03 31.89
C HIS A 88 10.37 17.91 32.57
N GLY A 89 10.69 19.06 31.96
CA GLY A 89 11.81 19.91 32.35
C GLY A 89 12.99 19.94 31.37
N ALA A 90 12.90 19.20 30.24
CA ALA A 90 13.93 19.18 29.19
C ALA A 90 14.39 20.57 28.74
N THR A 91 15.68 20.70 28.51
CA THR A 91 16.36 21.90 28.03
C THR A 91 16.08 22.13 26.54
N VAL A 92 16.36 23.35 26.06
CA VAL A 92 16.27 23.69 24.63
C VAL A 92 17.18 22.79 23.79
N ARG A 93 18.35 22.43 24.31
CA ARG A 93 19.31 21.54 23.64
C ARG A 93 18.74 20.14 23.48
N GLU A 94 18.20 19.56 24.54
CA GLU A 94 17.61 18.20 24.50
C GLU A 94 16.41 18.15 23.56
N LEU A 95 15.55 19.18 23.57
CA LEU A 95 14.45 19.34 22.64
C LEU A 95 14.94 19.43 21.18
N ASN A 96 15.96 20.25 20.93
CA ASN A 96 16.54 20.41 19.59
C ASN A 96 17.13 19.09 19.09
N GLU A 97 17.92 18.39 19.92
CA GLU A 97 18.52 17.10 19.55
C GLU A 97 17.46 16.06 19.23
N GLN A 98 16.39 15.95 20.03
CA GLN A 98 15.32 14.97 19.82
C GLN A 98 14.44 15.30 18.61
N VAL A 99 14.05 16.55 18.43
CA VAL A 99 13.32 16.99 17.25
C VAL A 99 14.17 16.77 16.01
N ARG A 100 15.45 17.12 16.04
CA ARG A 100 16.38 16.86 14.93
C ARG A 100 16.49 15.36 14.63
N MET A 101 16.68 14.51 15.63
CA MET A 101 16.75 13.06 15.41
C MET A 101 15.46 12.52 14.79
N LEU A 102 14.29 13.00 15.24
CA LEU A 102 13.01 12.62 14.67
C LEU A 102 12.86 13.09 13.23
N LEU A 103 13.29 14.30 12.90
CA LEU A 103 13.21 14.88 11.55
C LEU A 103 14.22 14.23 10.58
N SER A 104 15.44 13.94 11.06
CA SER A 104 16.56 13.38 10.28
C SER A 104 16.51 11.86 10.16
N SER A 105 15.80 11.17 11.04
CA SER A 105 15.51 9.75 10.84
C SER A 105 14.75 9.62 9.52
N PRO A 106 15.09 8.67 8.62
CA PRO A 106 14.25 8.39 7.46
C PRO A 106 12.84 8.18 8.00
N HIS A 107 11.90 8.93 7.46
CA HIS A 107 10.50 8.72 7.82
C HIS A 107 10.16 7.31 7.35
N ALA A 108 10.28 6.33 8.25
CA ALA A 108 9.18 5.44 8.43
C ALA A 108 8.07 6.34 8.96
N THR A 109 7.42 7.07 8.06
CA THR A 109 5.97 7.11 8.08
C THR A 109 5.66 5.64 8.39
N PRO A 110 5.03 5.30 9.53
CA PRO A 110 3.98 4.34 9.33
C PRO A 110 3.21 5.04 8.23
N VAL A 111 3.23 4.55 6.99
CA VAL A 111 2.01 4.69 6.24
C VAL A 111 0.98 4.12 7.26
N ALA A 112 -0.31 4.47 7.24
CA ALA A 112 -1.22 3.37 7.62
C ALA A 112 -0.61 2.15 6.90
N GLU A 113 -0.30 1.02 7.55
CA GLU A 113 0.18 -0.10 6.75
C GLU A 113 -1.09 -0.84 6.34
N PRO A 114 -1.98 -0.28 5.46
CA PRO A 114 -2.91 -1.14 4.83
C PRO A 114 -2.08 -2.13 4.05
N ALA A 115 -2.50 -3.36 4.22
CA ALA A 115 -1.93 -4.51 3.61
C ALA A 115 -0.56 -4.95 4.13
N LEU A 116 -0.38 -5.00 5.46
CA LEU A 116 0.61 -5.91 6.09
C LEU A 116 0.56 -7.29 5.42
N LEU A 117 -0.64 -7.79 5.12
CA LEU A 117 -0.87 -8.99 4.33
C LEU A 117 -0.21 -8.92 2.94
N LEU A 118 -0.42 -7.86 2.15
CA LEU A 118 0.22 -7.73 0.83
C LEU A 118 1.73 -7.63 0.92
N ARG A 119 2.28 -7.00 1.96
CA ARG A 119 3.74 -6.91 2.18
C ARG A 119 4.35 -8.29 2.43
N HIS A 120 3.66 -9.14 3.21
CA HIS A 120 4.04 -10.55 3.35
C HIS A 120 3.90 -11.31 2.03
N CYS A 121 2.84 -11.08 1.25
CA CYS A 121 2.69 -11.68 -0.09
C CYS A 121 3.80 -11.25 -1.06
N ARG A 122 4.33 -10.03 -0.91
CA ARG A 122 5.46 -9.51 -1.71
C ARG A 122 6.83 -9.97 -1.21
N GLY A 123 6.88 -10.71 -0.10
CA GLY A 123 8.13 -11.22 0.48
C GLY A 123 9.01 -10.15 1.13
N GLU A 124 8.45 -8.99 1.51
CA GLU A 124 9.23 -7.90 2.15
C GLU A 124 9.84 -8.32 3.49
N PHE A 125 9.26 -9.33 4.14
CA PHE A 125 9.70 -9.88 5.43
C PHE A 125 10.38 -11.26 5.30
N GLY A 126 10.74 -11.66 4.08
CA GLY A 126 11.32 -12.97 3.78
C GLY A 126 10.29 -14.05 3.39
N SER A 127 10.76 -15.30 3.28
CA SER A 127 9.98 -16.44 2.81
C SER A 127 9.33 -17.27 3.92
N GLY A 128 9.41 -16.81 5.17
CA GLY A 128 8.82 -17.48 6.31
C GLY A 128 7.29 -17.50 6.23
N VAL A 129 6.70 -18.64 6.57
CA VAL A 129 5.25 -18.76 6.71
C VAL A 129 4.81 -17.97 7.95
N VAL A 130 3.81 -17.11 7.80
CA VAL A 130 3.30 -16.27 8.89
C VAL A 130 1.78 -16.36 8.99
N THR A 131 1.27 -16.33 10.21
CA THR A 131 -0.15 -16.22 10.48
C THR A 131 -0.47 -14.79 10.87
N LEU A 132 -1.37 -14.16 10.12
CA LEU A 132 -1.86 -12.81 10.34
C LEU A 132 -3.31 -12.86 10.82
N GLN A 133 -3.65 -11.99 11.76
CA GLN A 133 -5.00 -11.85 12.27
C GLN A 133 -5.48 -10.41 12.17
N HIS A 134 -6.74 -10.25 11.75
CA HIS A 134 -7.48 -9.00 11.86
C HIS A 134 -8.91 -9.30 12.30
N ALA A 135 -9.29 -8.82 13.49
CA ALA A 135 -10.54 -9.19 14.15
C ALA A 135 -10.72 -10.73 14.22
N GLN A 136 -11.77 -11.27 13.60
CA GLN A 136 -12.05 -12.71 13.53
C GLN A 136 -11.45 -13.39 12.29
N LEU A 137 -10.85 -12.63 11.37
CA LEU A 137 -10.23 -13.16 10.17
C LEU A 137 -8.79 -13.58 10.48
N GLN A 138 -8.53 -14.88 10.40
CA GLN A 138 -7.19 -15.45 10.49
C GLN A 138 -6.74 -15.88 9.11
N VAL A 139 -5.52 -15.53 8.74
CA VAL A 139 -4.97 -15.79 7.42
C VAL A 139 -3.53 -16.27 7.55
N ARG A 140 -3.16 -17.34 6.86
CA ARG A 140 -1.79 -17.81 6.84
C ARG A 140 -1.16 -17.55 5.48
N VAL A 141 -0.11 -16.74 5.46
CA VAL A 141 0.62 -16.39 4.25
C VAL A 141 1.79 -17.36 4.10
N ASP A 142 1.85 -18.03 2.95
CA ASP A 142 2.92 -18.93 2.57
C ASP A 142 3.61 -18.38 1.31
N PRO A 143 4.69 -17.59 1.47
CA PRO A 143 5.42 -17.03 0.34
C PRO A 143 6.13 -18.08 -0.51
N ILE A 144 6.47 -19.25 0.05
CA ILE A 144 7.15 -20.32 -0.68
C ILE A 144 6.24 -20.92 -1.75
N HIS A 145 4.97 -21.14 -1.39
CA HIS A 145 3.96 -21.67 -2.31
C HIS A 145 3.15 -20.57 -3.02
N GLY A 146 3.47 -19.29 -2.77
CA GLY A 146 2.78 -18.14 -3.39
C GLY A 146 1.29 -18.10 -3.07
N CYS A 147 0.90 -18.52 -1.86
CA CYS A 147 -0.51 -18.66 -1.51
C CYS A 147 -0.85 -18.15 -0.10
N VAL A 148 -2.13 -17.84 0.05
CA VAL A 148 -2.78 -17.43 1.28
C VAL A 148 -3.76 -18.52 1.67
N GLN A 149 -3.61 -19.08 2.86
CA GLN A 149 -4.52 -20.07 3.43
C GLN A 149 -5.56 -19.37 4.31
N LEU A 150 -6.83 -19.75 4.13
CA LEU A 150 -7.99 -19.11 4.72
C LEU A 150 -8.88 -20.15 5.44
N PRO A 151 -9.70 -19.72 6.43
CA PRO A 151 -10.71 -20.55 7.04
C PRO A 151 -11.77 -20.96 6.01
N ALA A 152 -12.46 -22.06 6.26
CA ALA A 152 -13.54 -22.50 5.38
C ALA A 152 -14.65 -21.44 5.32
N GLY A 153 -15.11 -21.12 4.11
CA GLY A 153 -16.23 -20.21 3.88
C GLY A 153 -15.87 -18.74 3.75
N VAL A 154 -14.59 -18.37 3.87
CA VAL A 154 -14.14 -16.99 3.66
C VAL A 154 -13.96 -16.73 2.15
N ALA A 155 -14.73 -15.78 1.60
CA ALA A 155 -14.59 -15.40 0.20
C ALA A 155 -13.39 -14.47 -0.05
N LEU A 156 -12.88 -14.45 -1.28
CA LEU A 156 -11.81 -13.51 -1.70
C LEU A 156 -12.23 -12.05 -1.45
N ALA A 157 -13.49 -11.70 -1.72
CA ALA A 157 -14.02 -10.36 -1.49
C ALA A 157 -13.91 -9.92 -0.02
N GLU A 158 -14.08 -10.84 0.94
CA GLU A 158 -13.93 -10.54 2.37
C GLU A 158 -12.49 -10.23 2.75
N VAL A 159 -11.54 -10.99 2.18
CA VAL A 159 -10.11 -10.73 2.37
C VAL A 159 -9.74 -9.36 1.82
N ILE A 160 -10.19 -9.02 0.61
CA ILE A 160 -9.95 -7.73 -0.03
C ILE A 160 -10.50 -6.58 0.81
N ALA A 161 -11.74 -6.70 1.31
CA ALA A 161 -12.37 -5.69 2.15
C ALA A 161 -11.65 -5.50 3.51
N ALA A 162 -10.85 -6.47 3.93
CA ALA A 162 -10.04 -6.39 5.14
C ALA A 162 -8.62 -5.84 4.90
N LEU A 163 -8.10 -5.84 3.67
CA LEU A 163 -6.71 -5.45 3.37
C LEU A 163 -6.35 -4.04 3.84
N ASP A 164 -7.27 -3.08 3.64
CA ASP A 164 -7.05 -1.66 3.96
C ASP A 164 -7.29 -1.33 5.44
N ARG A 165 -7.73 -2.31 6.24
CA ARG A 165 -8.09 -2.07 7.64
C ARG A 165 -6.87 -2.06 8.55
N SER A 166 -6.82 -1.11 9.47
CA SER A 166 -5.85 -1.10 10.56
C SER A 166 -6.11 -2.24 11.54
N GLY A 167 -5.07 -2.86 12.09
CA GLY A 167 -5.19 -3.90 13.13
C GLY A 167 -4.76 -5.30 12.72
N TRP A 168 -4.27 -5.46 11.48
CA TRP A 168 -3.52 -6.65 11.11
C TRP A 168 -2.28 -6.78 11.98
N HIS A 169 -2.09 -7.96 12.56
CA HIS A 169 -0.90 -8.28 13.34
C HIS A 169 -0.52 -9.75 13.15
N ALA A 170 0.76 -10.05 13.28
CA ALA A 170 1.26 -11.41 13.26
C ALA A 170 0.94 -12.10 14.59
N VAL A 171 0.49 -13.35 14.51
CA VAL A 171 0.16 -14.20 15.65
C VAL A 171 1.02 -15.46 15.55
N PRO A 172 1.55 -15.99 16.67
CA PRO A 172 2.26 -17.27 16.66
C PRO A 172 1.40 -18.37 16.02
N ASP A 173 2.03 -19.22 15.21
CA ASP A 173 1.34 -20.30 14.50
C ASP A 173 0.73 -21.27 15.53
N LEU A 174 -0.58 -21.17 15.73
CA LEU A 174 -1.32 -22.11 16.56
C LEU A 174 -1.49 -23.38 15.72
N ALA A 175 -0.65 -24.38 16.01
CA ALA A 175 -0.52 -25.65 15.27
C ALA A 175 -1.81 -26.52 15.16
N GLY A 176 -3.00 -25.98 15.44
CA GLY A 176 -4.28 -26.69 15.45
C GLY A 176 -5.37 -26.12 14.55
N THR A 177 -5.23 -24.91 13.97
CA THR A 177 -6.30 -24.34 13.13
C THR A 177 -6.11 -24.78 11.67
N ALA A 178 -6.92 -25.73 11.20
CA ALA A 178 -6.92 -26.10 9.79
C ALA A 178 -7.49 -24.94 8.96
N LEU A 179 -6.69 -24.41 8.03
CA LEU A 179 -7.08 -23.42 7.04
C LEU A 179 -7.19 -24.13 5.67
N PRO A 180 -8.35 -24.74 5.35
CA PRO A 180 -8.46 -25.65 4.21
C PRO A 180 -8.49 -24.94 2.86
N GLN A 181 -8.86 -23.66 2.83
CA GLN A 181 -8.98 -22.91 1.60
C GLN A 181 -7.64 -22.29 1.24
N ARG A 182 -7.27 -22.36 -0.05
CA ARG A 182 -6.05 -21.77 -0.59
C ARG A 182 -6.41 -20.75 -1.65
N LEU A 183 -5.82 -19.57 -1.55
CA LEU A 183 -5.93 -18.49 -2.51
C LEU A 183 -4.53 -18.18 -3.04
N SER A 184 -4.33 -18.15 -4.35
CA SER A 184 -3.04 -17.73 -4.91
C SER A 184 -2.81 -16.23 -4.72
N PHE A 185 -1.55 -15.81 -4.62
CA PHE A 185 -1.19 -14.38 -4.65
C PHE A 185 -1.62 -13.72 -5.95
N GLU A 186 -1.59 -14.49 -7.04
CA GLU A 186 -2.07 -14.07 -8.35
C GLU A 186 -3.55 -13.65 -8.30
N ALA A 187 -4.43 -14.52 -7.81
CA ALA A 187 -5.85 -14.19 -7.65
C ALA A 187 -6.08 -12.98 -6.72
N LEU A 188 -5.26 -12.85 -5.67
CA LEU A 188 -5.30 -11.69 -4.77
C LEU A 188 -4.93 -10.41 -5.51
N PHE A 189 -3.79 -10.37 -6.20
CA PHE A 189 -3.27 -9.16 -6.84
C PHE A 189 -4.18 -8.66 -7.97
N PHE A 190 -4.74 -9.56 -8.77
CA PHE A 190 -5.67 -9.18 -9.85
C PHE A 190 -7.03 -8.69 -9.35
N ALA A 191 -7.38 -8.98 -8.10
CA ALA A 191 -8.61 -8.55 -7.47
C ALA A 191 -8.45 -7.28 -6.62
N LEU A 192 -7.26 -6.68 -6.57
CA LEU A 192 -7.01 -5.51 -5.74
C LEU A 192 -7.76 -4.26 -6.22
N PRO A 193 -8.34 -3.49 -5.30
CA PRO A 193 -8.98 -2.23 -5.63
C PRO A 193 -7.95 -1.14 -5.95
N GLU A 194 -8.34 -0.16 -6.74
CA GLU A 194 -7.44 0.87 -7.30
C GLU A 194 -6.74 1.72 -6.24
N HIS A 195 -7.35 1.90 -5.06
CA HIS A 195 -6.73 2.67 -3.95
C HIS A 195 -5.54 1.93 -3.32
N LEU A 196 -5.48 0.60 -3.42
CA LEU A 196 -4.36 -0.22 -2.94
C LEU A 196 -3.25 -0.40 -3.99
N ARG A 197 -3.35 0.27 -5.14
CA ARG A 197 -2.34 0.18 -6.21
C ARG A 197 -0.93 0.53 -5.72
N THR A 198 -0.81 1.48 -4.82
CA THR A 198 0.47 1.93 -4.26
C THR A 198 1.21 0.84 -3.48
N ALA A 199 0.51 -0.21 -3.04
CA ALA A 199 1.11 -1.38 -2.40
C ALA A 199 1.75 -2.36 -3.40
N LEU A 200 1.49 -2.21 -4.71
CA LEU A 200 2.03 -3.03 -5.78
C LEU A 200 3.27 -2.38 -6.45
N PRO A 201 4.07 -3.15 -7.22
CA PRO A 201 5.21 -2.62 -7.93
C PRO A 201 4.85 -1.44 -8.85
N ALA A 202 5.75 -0.45 -8.92
CA ALA A 202 5.60 0.68 -9.82
C ALA A 202 5.56 0.21 -11.29
N VAL A 203 4.69 0.85 -12.07
CA VAL A 203 4.53 0.55 -13.50
C VAL A 203 5.27 1.61 -14.30
N GLU A 204 6.19 1.19 -15.15
CA GLU A 204 6.89 2.09 -16.06
C GLU A 204 5.99 2.41 -17.28
N PRO A 205 5.65 3.69 -17.53
CA PRO A 205 4.66 4.05 -18.56
C PRO A 205 5.16 3.79 -19.99
N SER A 206 6.48 3.79 -20.20
CA SER A 206 7.12 3.53 -21.50
C SER A 206 7.29 2.05 -21.81
N ARG A 207 7.25 1.19 -20.78
CA ARG A 207 7.57 -0.23 -20.89
C ARG A 207 6.34 -1.03 -21.31
N ALA A 208 6.55 -1.91 -22.28
CA ALA A 208 5.50 -2.78 -22.73
C ALA A 208 5.50 -4.10 -21.96
N LEU A 209 4.29 -4.59 -21.68
CA LEU A 209 4.06 -5.80 -20.92
C LEU A 209 3.13 -6.73 -21.70
N GLN A 210 3.49 -8.01 -21.74
CA GLN A 210 2.64 -9.11 -22.15
C GLN A 210 2.48 -10.08 -20.96
N LEU A 211 1.32 -10.72 -20.83
CA LEU A 211 1.14 -11.80 -19.87
C LEU A 211 1.68 -13.12 -20.45
N ARG A 212 2.51 -13.83 -19.68
CA ARG A 212 3.04 -15.16 -20.04
C ARG A 212 1.97 -16.23 -20.11
N GLN A 213 0.96 -16.11 -19.25
CA GLN A 213 -0.16 -17.03 -19.13
C GLN A 213 -1.40 -16.29 -18.67
N TRP A 214 -2.55 -16.95 -18.80
CA TRP A 214 -3.82 -16.42 -18.33
C TRP A 214 -3.85 -16.37 -16.79
N PRO A 215 -4.23 -15.24 -16.18
CA PRO A 215 -4.24 -15.13 -14.73
C PRO A 215 -5.39 -15.92 -14.07
N GLU A 216 -5.20 -16.32 -12.83
CA GLU A 216 -6.24 -16.87 -11.96
C GLU A 216 -7.17 -15.73 -11.51
N LEU A 217 -8.42 -15.80 -11.96
CA LEU A 217 -9.42 -14.74 -11.74
C LEU A 217 -10.65 -15.32 -11.03
N SER A 218 -11.19 -14.57 -10.08
CA SER A 218 -12.49 -14.86 -9.48
C SER A 218 -13.60 -14.12 -10.22
N ALA A 219 -14.70 -14.81 -10.50
CA ALA A 219 -15.89 -14.22 -11.10
C ALA A 219 -16.54 -13.15 -10.19
N GLU A 220 -16.31 -13.22 -8.88
CA GLU A 220 -16.87 -12.28 -7.90
C GLU A 220 -16.17 -10.91 -7.93
N THR A 221 -14.89 -10.88 -8.30
CA THR A 221 -14.05 -9.68 -8.22
C THR A 221 -13.66 -9.12 -9.58
N SER A 222 -13.84 -9.89 -10.66
CA SER A 222 -13.42 -9.50 -12.01
C SER A 222 -14.57 -8.87 -12.79
N SER A 223 -14.35 -7.66 -13.30
CA SER A 223 -15.30 -7.01 -14.22
C SER A 223 -15.10 -7.47 -15.67
N PRO A 224 -16.15 -7.48 -16.52
CA PRO A 224 -16.03 -7.80 -17.95
C PRO A 224 -15.00 -6.95 -18.69
N ALA A 225 -14.86 -5.68 -18.30
CA ALA A 225 -13.92 -4.77 -18.92
C ALA A 225 -12.46 -5.09 -18.56
N GLN A 226 -12.19 -5.53 -17.32
CA GLN A 226 -10.88 -6.07 -16.94
C GLN A 226 -10.54 -7.35 -17.71
N LEU A 227 -11.52 -8.27 -17.89
CA LEU A 227 -11.30 -9.50 -18.67
C LEU A 227 -10.88 -9.20 -20.11
N LEU A 228 -11.48 -8.19 -20.74
CA LEU A 228 -11.08 -7.74 -22.07
C LEU A 228 -9.63 -7.23 -22.09
N ALA A 229 -9.25 -6.40 -21.13
CA ALA A 229 -7.88 -5.88 -21.03
C ALA A 229 -6.85 -6.99 -20.78
N ILE A 230 -7.17 -7.96 -19.93
CA ILE A 230 -6.35 -9.15 -19.67
C ILE A 230 -6.19 -9.98 -20.95
N ALA A 231 -7.26 -10.16 -21.74
CA ALA A 231 -7.19 -10.85 -23.03
C ALA A 231 -6.27 -10.13 -24.02
N HIS A 232 -6.32 -8.80 -24.07
CA HIS A 232 -5.40 -8.04 -24.89
C HIS A 232 -3.94 -8.17 -24.43
N LEU A 233 -3.69 -8.14 -23.11
CA LEU A 233 -2.37 -8.32 -22.52
C LEU A 233 -1.80 -9.72 -22.72
N HIS A 234 -2.65 -10.75 -22.76
CA HIS A 234 -2.22 -12.11 -23.06
C HIS A 234 -1.86 -12.28 -24.55
N ALA A 235 -2.63 -11.65 -25.44
CA ALA A 235 -2.44 -11.81 -26.89
C ALA A 235 -1.15 -11.19 -27.44
N ARG A 236 -0.70 -10.05 -26.90
CA ARG A 236 0.49 -9.33 -27.38
C ARG A 236 0.99 -8.32 -26.35
N PRO A 237 2.22 -7.78 -26.48
CA PRO A 237 2.71 -6.76 -25.56
C PRO A 237 1.99 -5.41 -25.76
N TRP A 238 1.66 -4.73 -24.66
CA TRP A 238 1.02 -3.42 -24.65
C TRP A 238 1.73 -2.45 -23.72
N ARG A 239 1.72 -1.16 -24.07
CA ARG A 239 2.00 -0.07 -23.14
C ARG A 239 0.72 0.32 -22.38
N PRO A 240 0.79 0.81 -21.12
CA PRO A 240 -0.38 1.14 -20.32
C PRO A 240 -1.36 2.08 -21.03
N GLN A 241 -0.88 3.22 -21.55
CA GLN A 241 -1.73 4.20 -22.24
C GLN A 241 -2.40 3.63 -23.50
N ALA A 242 -1.66 2.82 -24.27
CA ALA A 242 -2.18 2.23 -25.50
C ALA A 242 -3.30 1.21 -25.22
N LEU A 243 -3.15 0.42 -24.15
CA LEU A 243 -4.18 -0.52 -23.73
C LEU A 243 -5.40 0.19 -23.17
N ALA A 244 -5.21 1.22 -22.32
CA ALA A 244 -6.29 2.03 -21.79
C ALA A 244 -7.17 2.60 -22.92
N ASN A 245 -6.54 3.14 -23.96
CA ASN A 245 -7.24 3.65 -25.14
C ASN A 245 -7.95 2.54 -25.93
N ALA A 246 -7.32 1.38 -26.12
CA ALA A 246 -7.89 0.27 -26.89
C ALA A 246 -9.11 -0.38 -26.19
N CYS A 247 -9.05 -0.51 -24.86
CA CYS A 247 -10.11 -1.11 -24.06
C CYS A 247 -11.14 -0.09 -23.53
N LYS A 248 -10.91 1.21 -23.76
CA LYS A 248 -11.71 2.31 -23.20
C LYS A 248 -11.82 2.23 -21.67
N LEU A 249 -10.70 1.95 -21.01
CA LEU A 249 -10.59 1.86 -19.55
C LEU A 249 -9.86 3.08 -18.98
N PRO A 250 -10.14 3.47 -17.72
CA PRO A 250 -9.30 4.42 -17.01
C PRO A 250 -7.84 3.93 -16.96
N LEU A 251 -6.89 4.85 -17.12
CA LEU A 251 -5.47 4.53 -17.07
C LEU A 251 -5.10 3.87 -15.73
N GLN A 252 -5.67 4.36 -14.63
CA GLN A 252 -5.43 3.84 -13.29
C GLN A 252 -5.84 2.37 -13.16
N THR A 253 -6.98 1.95 -13.74
CA THR A 253 -7.41 0.55 -13.78
C THR A 253 -6.41 -0.32 -14.53
N VAL A 254 -5.91 0.17 -15.67
CA VAL A 254 -4.89 -0.54 -16.46
C VAL A 254 -3.56 -0.62 -15.70
N GLU A 255 -3.14 0.45 -15.04
CA GLU A 255 -1.95 0.45 -14.20
C GLU A 255 -2.06 -0.54 -13.02
N CYS A 256 -3.25 -0.73 -12.47
CA CYS A 256 -3.48 -1.79 -11.46
C CYS A 256 -3.27 -3.18 -12.06
N LEU A 257 -3.78 -3.45 -13.26
CA LEU A 257 -3.58 -4.73 -13.95
C LEU A 257 -2.10 -4.99 -14.29
N PHE A 258 -1.37 -3.96 -14.72
CA PHE A 258 0.07 -4.06 -14.98
C PHE A 258 0.85 -4.33 -13.67
N ALA A 259 0.51 -3.62 -12.61
CA ALA A 259 1.15 -3.81 -11.30
C ALA A 259 0.88 -5.21 -10.74
N ALA A 260 -0.36 -5.72 -10.91
CA ALA A 260 -0.72 -7.08 -10.53
C ALA A 260 0.06 -8.13 -11.33
N ALA A 261 0.19 -7.95 -12.64
CA ALA A 261 0.97 -8.82 -13.52
C ALA A 261 2.47 -8.86 -13.15
N LEU A 262 3.03 -7.72 -12.74
CA LEU A 262 4.41 -7.64 -12.26
C LEU A 262 4.56 -8.33 -10.91
N ALA A 263 3.63 -8.09 -9.97
CA ALA A 263 3.66 -8.68 -8.63
C ALA A 263 3.49 -10.20 -8.65
N SER A 264 2.67 -10.74 -9.56
CA SER A 264 2.46 -12.18 -9.72
C SER A 264 3.56 -12.88 -10.53
N GLY A 265 4.52 -12.14 -11.10
CA GLY A 265 5.55 -12.70 -11.98
C GLY A 265 5.04 -13.15 -13.36
N LEU A 266 3.79 -12.84 -13.70
CA LEU A 266 3.18 -13.13 -15.00
C LEU A 266 3.67 -12.21 -16.11
N ALA A 267 4.27 -11.08 -15.76
CA ALA A 267 4.76 -10.11 -16.71
C ALA A 267 5.95 -10.66 -17.52
N GLN A 268 5.81 -10.61 -18.84
CA GLN A 268 6.92 -10.64 -19.78
C GLN A 268 7.13 -9.21 -20.28
N THR A 269 8.22 -8.59 -19.85
CA THR A 269 8.58 -7.27 -20.35
C THR A 269 9.29 -7.44 -21.67
N ALA A 270 8.68 -6.94 -22.74
CA ALA A 270 9.30 -6.87 -24.05
C ALA A 270 9.79 -5.44 -24.26
N GLU A 271 11.01 -5.28 -24.76
CA GLU A 271 11.32 -4.09 -25.53
C GLU A 271 10.50 -4.19 -26.80
N ILE A 272 9.38 -3.44 -26.89
CA ILE A 272 8.72 -3.28 -28.18
C ILE A 272 9.65 -2.37 -29.00
N PRO A 273 10.32 -2.87 -30.05
CA PRO A 273 10.90 -1.97 -31.02
C PRO A 273 9.73 -1.20 -31.65
N VAL A 274 9.85 0.12 -31.72
CA VAL A 274 8.83 1.00 -32.31
C VAL A 274 8.36 0.40 -33.63
N PRO A 275 7.10 -0.07 -33.76
CA PRO A 275 6.65 -0.62 -35.03
C PRO A 275 6.34 0.55 -35.94
N ALA A 276 6.94 0.55 -37.13
CA ALA A 276 6.41 1.27 -38.27
C ALA A 276 4.94 0.83 -38.51
N THR A 277 4.13 1.78 -38.98
CA THR A 277 2.70 1.71 -39.28
C THR A 277 2.17 0.34 -39.76
N GLN A 278 1.18 -0.17 -39.00
CA GLN A 278 0.11 -1.17 -39.25
C GLN A 278 0.21 -2.21 -40.38
N ARG A 279 -0.14 -3.47 -40.05
CA ARG A 279 -0.87 -4.41 -40.93
C ARG A 279 -1.99 -5.16 -40.19
N ARG A 280 -2.99 -5.57 -40.99
CA ARG A 280 -4.33 -6.15 -40.72
C ARG A 280 -4.39 -7.25 -39.62
N PRO A 281 -5.56 -7.46 -38.99
CA PRO A 281 -5.75 -8.52 -38.00
C PRO A 281 -5.89 -9.91 -38.65
N ASP A 282 -5.10 -10.87 -38.15
CA ASP A 282 -5.18 -12.29 -38.50
C ASP A 282 -6.22 -13.03 -37.63
N SER A 283 -6.88 -14.00 -38.27
CA SER A 283 -8.02 -14.82 -37.79
C SER A 283 -7.68 -15.85 -36.70
N GLY A 284 -6.68 -15.60 -35.85
CA GLY A 284 -6.20 -16.55 -34.82
C GLY A 284 -7.00 -16.57 -33.52
N ASN A 285 -7.78 -15.52 -33.24
CA ASN A 285 -8.42 -15.32 -31.93
C ASN A 285 -9.75 -16.07 -31.72
N THR A 286 -10.34 -16.65 -32.77
CA THR A 286 -11.69 -17.25 -32.70
C THR A 286 -11.75 -18.49 -31.80
N ARG A 287 -10.65 -19.26 -31.70
CA ARG A 287 -10.56 -20.46 -30.85
C ARG A 287 -10.39 -20.15 -29.36
N PHE A 288 -9.74 -19.03 -29.04
CA PHE A 288 -9.58 -18.56 -27.67
C PHE A 288 -10.90 -18.03 -27.10
N PHE A 289 -11.61 -17.17 -27.87
CA PHE A 289 -12.89 -16.62 -27.43
C PHE A 289 -14.00 -17.68 -27.31
N SER A 290 -13.98 -18.72 -28.16
CA SER A 290 -14.90 -19.86 -28.03
C SER A 290 -14.59 -20.73 -26.81
N TRP A 291 -13.33 -20.86 -26.40
CA TRP A 291 -12.96 -21.54 -25.15
C TRP A 291 -13.42 -20.75 -23.91
N VAL A 292 -13.17 -19.43 -23.89
CA VAL A 292 -13.61 -18.55 -22.77
C VAL A 292 -15.13 -18.55 -22.65
N ALA A 293 -15.85 -18.41 -23.76
CA ALA A 293 -17.31 -18.41 -23.76
C ALA A 293 -17.91 -19.72 -23.20
N ARG A 294 -17.30 -20.87 -23.52
CA ARG A 294 -17.73 -22.18 -23.03
C ARG A 294 -17.49 -22.38 -21.53
N ARG A 295 -16.48 -21.73 -20.95
CA ARG A 295 -16.17 -21.81 -19.51
C ARG A 295 -17.05 -20.92 -18.65
N PHE A 296 -17.57 -19.82 -19.21
CA PHE A 296 -18.48 -18.88 -18.52
C PHE A 296 -19.95 -19.06 -18.92
N GLY A 297 -20.31 -20.12 -19.64
CA GLY A 297 -21.71 -20.42 -20.00
C GLY A 297 -22.33 -19.47 -21.03
N LEU A 298 -21.50 -18.76 -21.81
CA LEU A 298 -21.95 -17.78 -22.80
C LEU A 298 -22.04 -18.44 -24.19
N SER A 299 -23.22 -18.46 -24.80
CA SER A 299 -23.40 -18.90 -26.19
C SER A 299 -23.18 -17.73 -27.15
N LEU A 300 -21.96 -17.59 -27.68
CA LEU A 300 -21.61 -16.46 -28.56
C LEU A 300 -21.97 -16.63 -30.05
N PHE A 301 -22.61 -17.73 -30.44
CA PHE A 301 -23.07 -17.91 -31.83
C PHE A 301 -24.40 -18.68 -31.87
N GLN A 302 -25.51 -17.96 -31.74
CA GLN A 302 -26.77 -18.38 -32.38
C GLN A 302 -26.78 -17.76 -33.77
N ALA A 303 -26.45 -18.57 -34.78
CA ALA A 303 -26.73 -18.21 -36.17
C ALA A 303 -28.25 -18.22 -36.35
N GLN A 304 -28.85 -17.03 -36.52
CA GLN A 304 -30.19 -16.95 -37.09
C GLN A 304 -30.10 -17.23 -38.59
N SER A 305 -31.03 -18.05 -39.04
CA SER A 305 -31.23 -18.59 -40.39
C SER A 305 -31.42 -17.51 -41.44
#